data_AF-A0A2N6EEB4-F1
#
_entry.id   AF-A0A2N6EEB4-F1
#
_cell.length_a   1.000
_cell.length_b   1.000
_cell.length_c   1.000
_cell.angle_alpha   90.00
_cell.angle_beta   90.00
_cell.angle_gamma   90.00
#
_symmetry.space_group_name_H-M   'P 1'
#
loop_
_entity.id
_entity.type
_entity.pdbx_description
1 polymer ?
#
loop_
_entity_poly.entity_id
_entity_poly.type
_entity_poly.pdbx_seq_one_letter_code
_entity_poly.pdbx_strand_id
1 'polypeptide(L)'
;MFTLHPQLAQDTLTVGDLPLCRLLLMNDSNYPWLILVPRRHEITEIYQLDDADQQQFIKESSVLSQALARLFCADKINVAALGNLVPQLHIHHVVRYHNDPAWPKPVWGLLPARPYPDGEAERLCHKVAESLGGLAAACNEDL
;
A
#
# COMPACT_ATOMS: atom_id res chain seq x y z
N MET A 1 0.99 4.53 -21.04
CA MET A 1 2.17 4.38 -20.16
C MET A 1 1.70 4.57 -18.72
N PHE A 2 2.23 3.81 -17.75
CA PHE A 2 1.88 3.99 -16.34
C PHE A 2 2.56 5.25 -15.77
N THR A 3 1.80 6.06 -15.04
CA THR A 3 2.29 7.19 -14.24
C THR A 3 1.53 7.18 -12.92
N LEU A 4 2.22 7.33 -11.79
CA LEU A 4 1.56 7.41 -10.49
C LEU A 4 0.79 8.73 -10.39
N HIS A 5 -0.44 8.67 -9.87
CA HIS A 5 -1.27 9.85 -9.68
C HIS A 5 -0.58 10.86 -8.75
N PRO A 6 -0.60 12.18 -9.04
CA PRO A 6 0.12 13.18 -8.24
C PRO A 6 -0.22 13.18 -6.75
N GLN A 7 -1.51 13.01 -6.41
CA GLN A 7 -1.94 12.91 -5.01
C GLN A 7 -1.33 11.68 -4.30
N LEU A 8 -1.27 10.53 -4.96
CA LEU A 8 -0.62 9.34 -4.38
C LEU A 8 0.88 9.59 -4.22
N ALA A 9 1.53 10.22 -5.19
CA ALA A 9 2.96 10.57 -5.09
C ALA A 9 3.24 11.56 -3.95
N GLN A 10 2.32 12.48 -3.67
CA GLN A 10 2.44 13.45 -2.58
C GLN A 10 2.24 12.82 -1.20
N ASP A 11 1.25 11.93 -1.07
CA ASP A 11 0.82 11.39 0.22
C ASP A 11 1.58 10.14 0.66
N THR A 12 2.44 9.59 -0.22
CA THR A 12 3.08 8.29 0.00
C THR A 12 4.56 8.28 -0.31
N LEU A 13 5.26 7.33 0.29
CA LEU A 13 6.63 6.97 -0.04
C LEU A 13 6.64 5.69 -0.89
N THR A 14 7.54 5.60 -1.87
CA THR A 14 7.68 4.37 -2.66
C THR A 14 8.48 3.32 -1.89
N VAL A 15 7.90 2.12 -1.75
CA VAL A 15 8.59 0.97 -1.13
C VAL A 15 9.35 0.18 -2.21
N GLY A 16 8.72 0.01 -3.38
CA GLY A 16 9.28 -0.73 -4.49
C GLY A 16 8.21 -1.22 -5.45
N ASP A 17 8.60 -2.08 -6.37
CA ASP A 17 7.76 -2.57 -7.45
C ASP A 17 7.62 -4.10 -7.40
N LEU A 18 6.39 -4.60 -7.26
CA LEU A 18 6.00 -6.01 -7.45
C LEU A 18 5.77 -6.30 -8.95
N PRO A 19 5.56 -7.56 -9.38
CA PRO A 19 5.34 -7.87 -10.80
C PRO A 19 4.27 -7.00 -11.49
N LEU A 20 3.11 -6.79 -10.84
CA LEU A 20 2.04 -5.93 -11.33
C LEU A 20 1.99 -4.57 -10.62
N CYS A 21 2.04 -4.56 -9.28
CA CYS A 21 1.75 -3.36 -8.51
C CYS A 21 3.00 -2.58 -8.09
N ARG A 22 2.90 -1.25 -8.10
CA ARG A 22 3.74 -0.40 -7.26
C ARG A 22 3.28 -0.50 -5.82
N LEU A 23 4.21 -0.70 -4.89
CA LEU A 23 3.97 -0.73 -3.46
C LEU A 23 4.38 0.62 -2.85
N LEU A 24 3.42 1.23 -2.16
CA LEU A 24 3.58 2.54 -1.52
C LEU A 24 3.31 2.41 -0.01
N LEU A 25 3.98 3.25 0.77
CA LEU A 25 3.71 3.48 2.18
C LEU A 25 2.97 4.81 2.33
N MET A 26 1.76 4.78 2.89
CA MET A 26 1.04 6.01 3.24
C MET A 26 1.83 6.77 4.30
N ASN A 27 2.02 8.09 4.13
CA ASN A 27 2.71 8.95 5.10
C ASN A 27 1.79 9.31 6.29
N ASP A 28 1.22 8.27 6.91
CA ASP A 28 0.42 8.34 8.12
C ASP A 28 0.89 7.28 9.11
N SER A 29 1.64 7.72 10.11
CA SER A 29 2.20 6.91 11.20
C SER A 29 1.17 6.50 12.26
N ASN A 30 -0.10 6.92 12.14
CA ASN A 30 -1.16 6.41 13.01
C ASN A 30 -1.37 4.90 12.84
N TYR A 31 -1.08 4.34 11.65
CA TYR A 31 -1.27 2.93 11.32
C TYR A 31 -0.18 2.46 10.34
N PRO A 32 0.31 1.21 10.42
CA PRO A 32 1.06 0.63 9.32
C PRO A 32 0.14 0.45 8.10
N TRP A 33 0.32 1.30 7.08
CA TRP A 33 -0.62 1.44 5.97
C TRP A 33 0.11 1.43 4.63
N LEU A 34 -0.05 0.33 3.89
CA LEU A 34 0.53 0.13 2.57
C LEU A 34 -0.55 0.24 1.48
N ILE A 35 -0.15 0.62 0.28
CA ILE A 35 -1.04 0.75 -0.88
C ILE A 35 -0.42 0.02 -2.07
N LEU A 36 -1.21 -0.83 -2.72
CA LEU A 36 -0.87 -1.41 -4.02
C LEU A 36 -1.52 -0.59 -5.13
N VAL A 37 -0.73 -0.21 -6.14
CA VAL A 37 -1.20 0.48 -7.35
C VAL A 37 -0.84 -0.37 -8.57
N PRO A 38 -1.79 -1.10 -9.18
CA PRO A 38 -1.52 -1.84 -10.41
C PRO A 38 -0.93 -0.93 -11.49
N ARG A 39 0.23 -1.30 -12.06
CA ARG A 39 0.93 -0.48 -13.07
C ARG A 39 0.30 -0.66 -14.45
N ARG A 40 -0.97 -0.26 -14.57
CA ARG A 40 -1.77 -0.23 -15.81
C ARG A 40 -2.34 1.17 -16.03
N HIS A 41 -2.53 1.53 -17.29
CA HIS A 41 -3.03 2.84 -17.67
C HIS A 41 -4.56 2.85 -17.63
N GLU A 42 -5.15 3.97 -17.20
CA GLU A 42 -6.61 4.21 -17.21
C GLU A 42 -7.47 3.16 -16.47
N ILE A 43 -6.89 2.50 -15.46
CA ILE A 43 -7.64 1.60 -14.58
C ILE A 43 -8.09 2.37 -13.34
N THR A 44 -9.40 2.36 -13.10
CA THR A 44 -10.06 2.92 -11.92
C THR A 44 -10.64 1.85 -11.00
N GLU A 45 -10.94 0.66 -11.54
CA GLU A 45 -11.61 -0.41 -10.82
C GLU A 45 -10.95 -1.77 -11.07
N ILE A 46 -11.01 -2.68 -10.09
CA ILE A 46 -10.39 -4.01 -10.20
C ILE A 46 -10.94 -4.79 -11.39
N TYR A 47 -12.24 -4.70 -11.67
CA TYR A 47 -12.88 -5.43 -12.78
C TYR A 47 -12.42 -4.97 -14.17
N GLN A 48 -11.74 -3.83 -14.27
CA GLN A 48 -11.20 -3.32 -15.55
C GLN A 48 -9.82 -3.91 -15.88
N LEU A 49 -9.15 -4.53 -14.90
CA LEU A 49 -7.95 -5.32 -15.15
C LEU A 49 -8.33 -6.56 -15.98
N ASP A 50 -7.43 -7.03 -16.83
CA ASP A 50 -7.61 -8.33 -17.48
C ASP A 50 -7.54 -9.49 -16.47
N ASP A 51 -8.00 -10.68 -16.86
CA ASP A 51 -8.07 -11.83 -15.96
C ASP A 51 -6.71 -12.22 -15.36
N ALA A 52 -5.62 -12.06 -16.12
CA ALA A 52 -4.28 -12.39 -15.66
C ALA A 52 -3.81 -11.38 -14.59
N ASP A 53 -4.08 -10.10 -14.82
CA ASP A 53 -3.78 -9.03 -13.88
C ASP A 53 -4.65 -9.10 -12.62
N GLN A 54 -5.94 -9.44 -12.72
CA GLN A 54 -6.79 -9.65 -11.54
C GLN A 54 -6.25 -10.80 -10.67
N GLN A 55 -5.83 -11.91 -11.30
CA GLN A 55 -5.22 -13.04 -10.60
C GLN A 55 -3.85 -12.70 -10.02
N GLN A 56 -3.05 -11.89 -10.71
CA GLN A 56 -1.77 -11.43 -10.19
C GLN A 56 -1.95 -10.45 -9.02
N PHE A 57 -2.90 -9.53 -9.13
CA PHE A 57 -3.27 -8.60 -8.07
C PHE A 57 -3.67 -9.35 -6.79
N ILE A 58 -4.54 -10.35 -6.87
CA ILE A 58 -4.99 -11.05 -5.65
C ILE A 58 -3.85 -11.84 -4.99
N LYS A 59 -2.90 -12.36 -5.78
CA LYS A 59 -1.67 -12.98 -5.26
C LYS A 59 -0.81 -11.96 -4.52
N GLU A 60 -0.54 -10.81 -5.13
CA GLU A 60 0.26 -9.73 -4.53
C GLU A 60 -0.39 -9.17 -3.26
N SER A 61 -1.69 -8.88 -3.29
CA SER A 61 -2.47 -8.42 -2.14
C SER A 61 -2.44 -9.44 -0.99
N SER A 62 -2.56 -10.73 -1.30
CA SER A 62 -2.50 -11.81 -0.30
C SER A 62 -1.12 -11.95 0.32
N VAL A 63 -0.05 -11.90 -0.48
CA VAL A 63 1.34 -11.97 0.00
C VAL A 63 1.65 -10.77 0.88
N LEU A 64 1.30 -9.56 0.45
CA LEU A 64 1.48 -8.35 1.24
C LEU A 64 0.73 -8.44 2.57
N SER A 65 -0.55 -8.82 2.55
CA SER A 65 -1.36 -8.95 3.78
C SER A 65 -0.74 -9.94 4.77
N GLN A 66 -0.24 -11.08 4.29
CA GLN A 66 0.42 -12.08 5.15
C GLN A 66 1.75 -11.57 5.71
N ALA A 67 2.56 -10.89 4.89
CA ALA A 67 3.81 -10.29 5.33
C ALA A 67 3.55 -9.24 6.41
N LEU A 68 2.61 -8.32 6.18
CA LEU A 68 2.23 -7.29 7.15
C LEU A 68 1.69 -7.90 8.45
N ALA A 69 0.81 -8.89 8.36
CA ALA A 69 0.26 -9.55 9.55
C ALA A 69 1.36 -10.15 10.44
N ARG A 70 2.37 -10.79 9.84
CA ARG A 70 3.52 -11.36 10.57
C ARG A 70 4.47 -10.28 11.08
N LEU A 71 4.81 -9.31 10.23
CA LEU A 71 5.80 -8.28 10.52
C LEU A 71 5.39 -7.35 11.66
N PHE A 72 4.09 -7.10 11.77
CA PHE A 72 3.50 -6.16 12.71
C PHE A 72 2.67 -6.81 13.81
N CYS A 73 2.62 -8.16 13.86
CA CYS A 73 1.76 -8.91 14.79
C CYS A 73 0.31 -8.38 14.80
N ALA A 74 -0.27 -8.20 13.61
CA ALA A 74 -1.56 -7.56 13.44
C ALA A 74 -2.70 -8.37 14.10
N ASP A 75 -3.64 -7.70 14.78
CA ASP A 75 -4.90 -8.32 15.18
C ASP A 75 -5.79 -8.56 13.95
N LYS A 76 -5.77 -7.64 12.98
CA LYS A 76 -6.54 -7.72 11.74
C LYS A 76 -5.87 -6.94 10.60
N ILE A 77 -6.05 -7.39 9.36
CA ILE A 77 -5.78 -6.59 8.16
C ILE A 77 -7.10 -6.07 7.57
N ASN A 78 -7.15 -4.77 7.24
CA ASN A 78 -8.20 -4.18 6.40
C ASN A 78 -7.68 -4.01 4.97
N VAL A 79 -8.45 -4.49 3.99
CA VAL A 79 -8.14 -4.35 2.57
C VAL A 79 -9.32 -3.67 1.87
N ALA A 80 -9.07 -2.61 1.10
CA ALA A 80 -10.12 -1.91 0.38
C ALA A 80 -9.62 -1.21 -0.88
N ALA A 81 -10.41 -1.27 -1.95
CA ALA A 81 -10.36 -0.34 -3.08
C ALA A 81 -11.53 0.64 -2.91
N LEU A 82 -11.24 1.95 -2.86
CA LEU A 82 -12.25 3.00 -2.66
C LEU A 82 -12.27 3.97 -3.83
N GLY A 83 -11.24 4.82 -3.97
CA GLY A 83 -11.05 5.62 -5.19
C GLY A 83 -11.98 6.81 -5.41
N ASN A 84 -12.80 7.22 -4.43
CA ASN A 84 -13.79 8.30 -4.61
C ASN A 84 -13.20 9.66 -5.06
N LEU A 85 -11.97 9.99 -4.65
CA LEU A 85 -11.30 11.25 -5.00
C LEU A 85 -10.12 11.06 -5.97
N VAL A 86 -9.36 9.97 -5.79
CA VAL A 86 -8.24 9.61 -6.67
C VAL A 86 -8.69 8.48 -7.58
N PRO A 87 -8.91 8.73 -8.89
CA PRO A 87 -9.53 7.75 -9.77
C PRO A 87 -8.59 6.60 -10.14
N GLN A 88 -7.27 6.79 -10.08
CA GLN A 88 -6.33 5.71 -10.36
C GLN A 88 -6.52 4.57 -9.36
N LEU A 89 -6.73 3.35 -9.83
CA LEU A 89 -6.93 2.18 -8.99
C LEU A 89 -5.78 2.02 -8.00
N HIS A 90 -6.13 1.98 -6.72
CA HIS A 90 -5.22 1.75 -5.62
C HIS A 90 -5.94 0.98 -4.50
N ILE A 91 -5.21 0.07 -3.86
CA ILE A 91 -5.78 -0.85 -2.87
C ILE A 91 -5.02 -0.70 -1.56
N HIS A 92 -5.74 -0.26 -0.54
CA HIS A 92 -5.23 -0.05 0.80
C HIS A 92 -5.07 -1.39 1.53
N HIS A 93 -3.97 -1.56 2.27
CA HIS A 93 -3.66 -2.66 3.16
C HIS A 93 -3.23 -2.08 4.50
N VAL A 94 -4.14 -2.10 5.47
CA VAL A 94 -3.96 -1.44 6.77
C VAL A 94 -3.87 -2.48 7.88
N VAL A 95 -2.78 -2.43 8.65
CA VAL A 95 -2.63 -3.19 9.88
C VAL A 95 -3.49 -2.55 10.97
N ARG A 96 -4.30 -3.37 11.65
CA ARG A 96 -5.22 -2.94 12.71
C ARG A 96 -4.91 -3.65 14.02
N TYR A 97 -5.17 -2.93 15.12
CA TYR A 97 -5.03 -3.42 16.48
C TYR A 97 -6.30 -3.09 17.28
N HIS A 98 -6.64 -3.92 18.26
CA HIS A 98 -7.77 -3.65 19.17
C HIS A 98 -7.61 -2.34 19.96
N ASN A 99 -6.38 -1.84 20.11
CA ASN A 99 -6.04 -0.59 20.78
C ASN A 99 -5.59 0.52 19.82
N ASP A 100 -5.75 0.35 18.50
CA ASP A 100 -5.43 1.43 17.56
C ASP A 100 -6.44 2.58 17.69
N PRO A 101 -6.05 3.83 17.35
CA PRO A 101 -6.88 5.01 17.55
C PRO A 101 -8.24 4.99 16.84
N ALA A 102 -8.42 4.11 15.84
CA ALA A 102 -9.66 4.01 15.08
C ALA A 102 -10.52 2.80 15.47
N TRP A 103 -10.01 1.83 16.24
CA TRP A 103 -10.74 0.59 16.48
C TRP A 103 -12.08 0.81 17.20
N PRO A 104 -13.19 0.16 16.76
CA PRO A 104 -13.35 -0.77 15.64
C PRO A 104 -13.80 -0.11 14.32
N LYS A 105 -13.75 1.22 14.22
CA LYS A 105 -14.15 1.99 13.05
C LYS A 105 -13.12 1.86 11.90
N PRO A 106 -13.52 2.19 10.66
CA PRO A 106 -12.57 2.39 9.56
C PRO A 106 -11.60 3.54 9.82
N VAL A 107 -10.41 3.48 9.25
CA VAL A 107 -9.36 4.50 9.44
C VAL A 107 -9.57 5.75 8.57
N TRP A 108 -10.24 5.62 7.44
CA TRP A 108 -10.35 6.67 6.42
C TRP A 108 -11.09 7.91 6.95
N GLY A 109 -10.38 9.03 7.04
CA GLY A 109 -10.93 10.33 7.44
C GLY A 109 -11.27 10.47 8.92
N LEU A 110 -10.90 9.50 9.76
CA LEU A 110 -11.21 9.57 11.20
C LEU A 110 -10.26 10.50 11.96
N LEU A 111 -8.97 10.45 11.63
CA LEU A 111 -7.92 11.25 12.26
C LEU A 111 -7.10 11.95 11.17
N PRO A 112 -6.51 13.12 11.48
CA PRO A 112 -5.54 13.74 10.58
C PRO A 112 -4.31 12.83 10.43
N ALA A 113 -3.78 12.76 9.21
CA ALA A 113 -2.56 12.01 8.94
C ALA A 113 -1.39 12.57 9.76
N ARG A 114 -0.60 11.68 10.35
CA ARG A 114 0.59 12.05 11.11
C ARG A 114 1.83 11.61 10.33
N PRO A 115 2.64 12.53 9.79
CA PRO A 115 3.87 12.15 9.10
C PRO A 115 4.80 11.30 9.98
N TYR A 116 5.54 10.39 9.36
CA TYR A 116 6.58 9.66 10.06
C TYR A 116 7.70 10.61 10.51
N PRO A 117 8.34 10.38 11.67
CA PRO A 117 9.58 11.03 12.04
C PRO A 117 10.71 10.72 11.05
N ASP A 118 11.68 11.63 10.96
CA ASP A 118 12.82 11.51 10.04
C ASP A 118 13.49 10.12 10.10
N GLY A 119 13.60 9.46 8.95
CA GLY A 119 14.25 8.15 8.84
C GLY A 119 13.42 6.95 9.29
N GLU A 120 12.22 7.15 9.85
CA GLU A 120 11.34 6.04 10.24
C GLU A 120 10.61 5.42 9.05
N ALA A 121 10.10 6.25 8.13
CA ALA A 121 9.39 5.77 6.95
C ALA A 121 10.33 4.96 6.04
N GLU A 122 11.55 5.43 5.82
CA GLU A 122 12.54 4.77 4.97
C GLU A 122 12.96 3.41 5.55
N ARG A 123 13.17 3.35 6.86
CA ARG A 123 13.42 2.07 7.57
C ARG A 123 12.24 1.12 7.44
N LEU A 124 11.02 1.64 7.50
CA LEU A 124 9.81 0.83 7.35
C LEU A 124 9.67 0.30 5.93
N CYS A 125 9.93 1.14 4.92
CA CYS A 125 9.98 0.75 3.52
C CYS A 125 10.98 -0.40 3.32
N HIS A 126 12.21 -0.26 3.80
CA HIS A 126 13.22 -1.33 3.71
C HIS A 126 12.75 -2.63 4.38
N LYS A 127 12.24 -2.54 5.62
CA LYS A 127 11.77 -3.70 6.38
C LYS A 127 10.61 -4.42 5.68
N VAL A 128 9.68 -3.67 5.08
CA VAL A 128 8.58 -4.24 4.29
C VAL A 128 9.11 -4.88 3.02
N ALA A 129 9.99 -4.21 2.27
CA ALA A 129 10.59 -4.76 1.05
C ALA A 129 11.34 -6.07 1.33
N GLU A 130 12.16 -6.12 2.37
CA GLU A 130 12.87 -7.34 2.79
C GLU A 130 11.90 -8.48 3.15
N SER A 131 10.79 -8.17 3.82
CA SER A 131 9.78 -9.17 4.22
C SER A 131 9.06 -9.84 3.05
N LEU A 132 9.05 -9.18 1.87
CA LEU A 132 8.44 -9.71 0.65
C LEU A 132 9.42 -10.57 -0.16
N GLY A 133 10.70 -10.66 0.23
CA GLY A 133 11.75 -11.26 -0.59
C GLY A 133 11.90 -10.53 -1.92
N GLY A 134 12.77 -11.02 -2.83
CA GLY A 134 13.05 -10.37 -4.13
C GLY A 134 11.86 -10.19 -5.10
N LEU A 135 10.62 -10.33 -4.63
CA LEU A 135 9.38 -9.90 -5.28
C LEU A 135 9.27 -8.38 -5.39
N ALA A 136 9.82 -7.63 -4.44
CA ALA A 136 9.93 -6.17 -4.53
C ALA A 136 11.30 -5.81 -5.11
N ALA A 137 11.35 -5.35 -6.35
CA ALA A 137 12.55 -4.67 -6.84
C ALA A 137 12.62 -3.31 -6.14
N ALA A 138 13.73 -3.05 -5.43
CA ALA A 138 14.02 -1.72 -4.92
C ALA A 138 14.04 -0.74 -6.09
N CYS A 139 13.33 0.38 -5.98
CA CYS A 139 13.55 1.48 -6.92
C CYS A 139 14.96 1.99 -6.69
N ASN A 140 15.87 1.72 -7.62
CA ASN A 140 17.04 2.59 -7.79
C ASN A 140 16.46 3.96 -8.17
N GLU A 141 16.72 4.96 -7.33
CA GLU A 141 16.55 6.35 -7.74
C GLU A 141 17.59 6.64 -8.82
N ASP A 142 17.20 6.44 -10.08
CA ASP A 142 17.91 7.03 -11.21
C ASP A 142 17.61 8.53 -11.20
N LEU A 143 18.60 9.29 -10.71
CA LEU A 143 18.81 10.72 -10.96
C LEU A 143 19.03 10.98 -12.46
#